data_AF-A0A549T149-F1
#
_entry.id   AF-A0A549T149-F1
#
_cell.length_a   1.000
_cell.length_b   1.000
_cell.length_c   1.000
_cell.angle_alpha   90.00
_cell.angle_beta   90.00
_cell.angle_gamma   90.00
#
_symmetry.space_group_name_H-M   'P 1'
#
loop_
_entity.id
_entity.type
_entity.pdbx_description
1 polymer ?
#
loop_
_entity_poly.entity_id
_entity_poly.type
_entity_poly.pdbx_seq_one_letter_code
_entity_poly.pdbx_strand_id
1 'polypeptide(L)' 'MKVMIRRGSDGILSAYVPKKDLEEPIVEQESPQLWGGTVTLANGWVLQLPEMAAETSLPITVEAKKISGD' A
#
# COMPACT_ATOMS: atom_id res chain seq x y z
N MET A 1 2.89 9.92 4.49
CA MET A 1 4.12 9.19 4.84
C MET A 1 4.54 8.41 3.63
N LYS A 2 5.85 8.38 3.33
CA LYS A 2 6.36 7.64 2.20
C LYS A 2 6.15 6.14 2.39
N VAL A 3 5.46 5.52 1.43
CA VAL A 3 5.24 4.09 1.35
C VAL A 3 5.53 3.65 -0.07
N MET A 4 6.36 2.62 -0.22
CA MET A 4 6.61 1.97 -1.49
C MET A 4 5.63 0.82 -1.66
N ILE A 5 4.82 0.88 -2.70
CA ILE A 5 3.98 -0.24 -3.13
C ILE A 5 4.76 -1.06 -4.14
N ARG A 6 4.85 -2.36 -3.91
CA ARG A 6 5.51 -3.30 -4.82
C ARG A 6 4.63 -4.52 -5.08
N ARG A 7 4.84 -5.15 -6.24
CA ARG A 7 4.25 -6.44 -6.60
C ARG A 7 5.37 -7.47 -6.68
N GLY A 8 5.26 -8.54 -5.88
CA GLY A 8 6.17 -9.68 -5.93
C GLY A 8 6.02 -10.48 -7.22
N SER A 9 6.97 -11.39 -7.47
CA SER A 9 6.91 -12.31 -8.62
C SER A 9 5.76 -13.30 -8.54
N ASP A 10 5.21 -13.50 -7.34
CA ASP A 10 4.00 -14.28 -7.03
C ASP A 10 2.70 -13.50 -7.29
N GLY A 11 2.79 -12.21 -7.66
CA GLY A 11 1.65 -11.33 -7.88
C GLY A 11 1.11 -10.68 -6.61
N ILE A 12 1.70 -10.95 -5.43
CA ILE A 12 1.26 -10.38 -4.15
C ILE A 12 1.70 -8.92 -4.05
N LEU A 13 0.79 -8.05 -3.59
CA LEU A 13 1.10 -6.66 -3.31
C LEU A 13 1.62 -6.51 -1.88
N SER A 14 2.67 -5.72 -1.70
CA SER A 14 3.24 -5.37 -0.40
C SER A 14 3.46 -3.86 -0.28
N ALA A 15 3.35 -3.36 0.94
CA ALA A 15 3.66 -1.99 1.30
C ALA A 15 4.91 -1.94 2.18
N TYR A 16 5.94 -1.26 1.71
CA TYR A 16 7.16 -0.98 2.47
C TYR A 16 7.14 0.46 2.99
N VAL A 17 7.30 0.64 4.30
CA VAL A 17 7.33 1.93 4.99
C VAL A 17 8.77 2.20 5.45
N PRO A 18 9.60 2.93 4.67
CA PRO A 18 11.03 3.06 4.94
C PRO A 18 11.34 3.69 6.30
N LYS A 19 10.50 4.63 6.74
CA LYS A 19 10.70 5.33 8.03
C LYS A 19 10.60 4.38 9.24
N LYS A 20 9.92 3.25 9.10
CA LYS A 20 9.72 2.27 10.16
C LYS A 20 10.42 0.95 9.90
N ASP A 21 11.12 0.83 8.77
CA ASP A 21 11.69 -0.42 8.28
C ASP A 21 10.68 -1.58 8.34
N LEU A 22 9.46 -1.29 7.90
CA LEU A 22 8.31 -2.20 7.97
C LEU A 22 7.90 -2.56 6.56
N GLU A 23 7.83 -3.86 6.26
CA GLU A 23 7.21 -4.35 5.04
C GLU A 23 6.12 -5.35 5.38
N GLU A 24 4.92 -5.12 4.84
CA GLU A 24 3.78 -6.01 5.08
C GLU A 24 3.00 -6.25 3.78
N PRO A 25 2.47 -7.46 3.57
CA PRO A 25 1.59 -7.74 2.45
C PRO A 25 0.26 -7.01 2.62
N ILE A 26 -0.32 -6.59 1.50
CA ILE A 26 -1.66 -6.02 1.42
C ILE A 26 -2.66 -7.16 1.39
N VAL A 27 -3.49 -7.25 2.42
CA VAL A 27 -4.49 -8.33 2.58
C VAL A 27 -5.89 -7.89 2.16
N GLU A 28 -6.14 -6.58 2.11
CA GLU A 28 -7.44 -6.02 1.69
C GLU A 28 -7.24 -4.70 0.95
N GLN A 29 -8.12 -4.45 -0.03
CA GLN A 29 -8.14 -3.23 -0.83
C GLN A 29 -9.60 -2.78 -0.95
N GLU A 30 -9.87 -1.53 -0.59
CA GLU A 30 -11.20 -0.94 -0.74
C GLU A 30 -11.55 -0.70 -2.21
N SER A 31 -10.57 -0.21 -2.97
CA SER A 31 -10.70 0.04 -4.41
C SER A 31 -10.13 -1.13 -5.21
N PRO A 32 -10.84 -1.66 -6.23
CA PRO A 32 -10.31 -2.66 -7.16
C PRO A 32 -9.06 -2.18 -7.91
N GLN A 33 -8.87 -0.86 -7.98
CA GLN A 33 -7.79 -0.20 -8.72
C GLN A 33 -6.57 0.08 -7.83
N LEU A 34 -6.58 -0.37 -6.56
CA LEU A 34 -5.61 -0.09 -5.50
C LEU A 34 -5.53 1.39 -5.05
N TRP A 35 -5.57 2.31 -6.01
CA TRP A 35 -5.45 3.75 -5.79
C TRP A 35 -6.78 4.41 -5.46
N GLY A 36 -6.70 5.59 -4.81
CA GLY A 36 -7.86 6.40 -4.46
C GLY A 36 -8.72 5.86 -3.31
N GLY A 37 -8.27 4.80 -2.62
CA GLY A 37 -8.95 4.20 -1.48
C GLY A 37 -7.99 3.78 -0.37
N THR A 38 -8.49 2.97 0.56
CA THR A 38 -7.69 2.39 1.63
C THR A 38 -7.22 0.96 1.32
N VAL A 39 -6.08 0.62 1.91
CA VAL A 39 -5.50 -0.74 1.90
C VAL A 39 -5.22 -1.19 3.32
N THR A 40 -5.54 -2.45 3.61
CA THR A 40 -5.23 -3.08 4.90
C THR A 40 -3.99 -3.97 4.74
N LEU A 41 -3.01 -3.77 5.62
CA LEU A 41 -1.81 -4.59 5.71
C LEU A 41 -2.03 -5.77 6.66
N ALA A 42 -1.27 -6.86 6.50
CA ALA A 42 -1.42 -8.05 7.35
C ALA A 42 -1.22 -7.78 8.86
N ASN A 43 -0.45 -6.77 9.22
CA ASN A 43 -0.28 -6.34 10.61
C ASN A 43 -1.45 -5.47 11.15
N GLY A 44 -2.55 -5.34 10.40
CA GLY A 44 -3.75 -4.58 10.78
C GLY A 44 -3.67 -3.08 10.51
N TRP A 45 -2.61 -2.59 9.88
CA TRP A 45 -2.53 -1.18 9.49
C TRP A 45 -3.44 -0.87 8.31
N VAL A 46 -4.13 0.26 8.39
CA VAL A 46 -4.91 0.80 7.27
C VAL A 46 -4.23 2.04 6.72
N LEU A 47 -3.89 2.01 5.43
CA LEU A 47 -3.26 3.10 4.72
C LEU A 47 -4.19 3.63 3.63
N GLN A 48 -4.43 4.94 3.61
CA GLN A 48 -5.06 5.62 2.50
C GLN A 48 -4.00 5.95 1.44
N LEU A 49 -4.18 5.44 0.23
CA LEU A 49 -3.32 5.71 -0.91
C LEU A 49 -3.86 6.92 -1.71
N PRO A 50 -2.98 7.67 -2.40
CA PRO A 50 -3.44 8.76 -3.26
C PRO A 50 -4.22 8.21 -4.45
N GLU A 51 -5.04 9.07 -5.05
CA GLU A 51 -5.67 8.76 -6.33
C GLU A 51 -4.62 8.78 -7.45
N MET A 52 -4.53 7.68 -8.19
CA MET A 52 -3.61 7.48 -9.31
C MET A 52 -4.27 6.55 -10.34
N ALA A 53 -3.72 6.52 -11.56
CA ALA A 53 -4.19 5.60 -12.59
C ALA A 53 -3.91 4.13 -12.20
N ALA A 54 -4.84 3.23 -12.52
CA ALA A 54 -4.68 1.79 -12.27
C ALA A 54 -3.45 1.19 -12.99
N GLU A 55 -3.03 1.80 -14.09
CA GLU A 55 -1.86 1.38 -14.90
C GLU A 55 -0.52 1.88 -14.36
N THR A 56 -0.51 2.51 -13.17
CA THR A 56 0.74 2.96 -12.53
C THR A 56 1.69 1.78 -12.35
N SER A 57 2.90 1.89 -12.89
CA SER A 57 3.92 0.85 -12.81
C SER A 57 4.42 0.66 -11.37
N LEU A 58 4.63 -0.60 -10.99
CA LEU A 58 5.19 -1.00 -9.70
C LEU A 58 6.62 -1.51 -9.89
N PRO A 59 7.54 -1.30 -8.93
CA PRO A 59 7.33 -0.63 -7.64
C PRO A 59 7.28 0.90 -7.73
N ILE A 60 6.48 1.55 -6.89
CA ILE A 60 6.37 3.02 -6.81
C ILE A 60 6.31 3.50 -5.36
N THR A 61 6.93 4.65 -5.08
CA THR A 61 6.81 5.32 -3.78
C THR A 61 5.77 6.44 -3.84
N VAL A 62 4.83 6.40 -2.91
CA VAL A 62 3.74 7.39 -2.78
C VAL A 62 3.68 7.96 -1.38
N GLU A 63 2.99 9.08 -1.22
CA GLU A 63 2.59 9.59 0.07
C GLU A 63 1.25 8.96 0.48
N ALA A 64 1.28 8.06 1.47
CA ALA A 64 0.09 7.44 2.05
C ALA A 64 -0.22 8.02 3.44
N LYS A 65 -1.49 8.02 3.84
CA LYS A 65 -1.91 8.41 5.20
C LYS A 65 -2.28 7.17 6.00
N LYS A 66 -1.64 6.92 7.16
CA LYS A 66 -2.12 5.88 8.08
C LYS A 66 -3.42 6.34 8.72
N ILE A 67 -4.47 5.54 8.57
CA ILE A 67 -5.82 5.80 9.09
C ILE A 67 -6.01 5.12 10.44
N SER A 68 -5.59 3.86 10.55
CA SER A 68 -5.71 3.06 11.77
C SER A 68 -4.64 1.96 11.81
N GLY A 69 -4.66 1.19 12.89
CA GLY A 69 -3.64 0.22 13.29
C GLY A 69 -3.00 0.71 14.57
N ASP A 70 -3.07 -0.09 15.62
CA ASP A 70 -2.34 0.15 16.87
C ASP A 70 -0.82 0.27 16.63
#